data_AF-A0A834AS11-F1
#
_entry.id   AF-A0A834AS11-F1
#
_cell.length_a   1.000
_cell.length_b   1.000
_cell.length_c   1.000
_cell.angle_alpha   90.00
_cell.angle_beta   90.00
_cell.angle_gamma   90.00
#
_symmetry.space_group_name_H-M   'P 1'
#
loop_
_entity.id
_entity.type
_entity.pdbx_description
1 polymer ?
#
loop_
_entity_poly.entity_id
_entity_poly.type
_entity_poly.pdbx_seq_one_letter_code
_entity_poly.pdbx_strand_id
1 'polypeptide(L)'
;MAAPRPPPARLSGVMVPAPIQDLEALRALTALFKEQRNRETAPRTIFQRVLGILKKSSHAVELACRDPSQVEHLASSLQLITECFRCLRNACIECPGNQNAIRNLDTVGIAVDLILLFRELRAEQEALLTAFRCGLQFLGNIASRNEDSQAAVWVHAFPELFLSCLNHPDKKIVSYSSMILFTSLNSGRMKELEENLNIAIDVVNAHQKQPESEWPFLIITDHFLKSPELVKAMHAKMSNQERVTLLDVMIAKIAGEEPLSKDDVPVFLSHAELIAGAFVAQCKTVLNLASEQRDDEEALATIRLLDVLCEMTASTDLLGHLQGHPGLLERGIELLRLIHAAGRDGANIFSSSGRVRAGGDVSGVAEGFKSHLIRLIGNMCYRNKDNQDKVGELDGIPLILDSCSLDDGNPFLTQWAVYAIRNLTEDNSQNQDLIAKMEEQGLADTSLLKKMGFEVEKRGGKLVLRATGDGPPS
;
A
#
# COMPACT_ATOMS: atom_id res chain seq x y z
N MET A 1 11.35 15.32 -47.40
CA MET A 1 10.36 15.76 -48.40
C MET A 1 9.10 16.16 -47.66
N ALA A 2 8.60 17.38 -47.88
CA ALA A 2 7.33 17.81 -47.31
C ALA A 2 6.21 17.00 -47.99
N ALA A 3 5.38 16.30 -47.22
CA ALA A 3 4.13 15.77 -47.75
C ALA A 3 3.23 16.97 -48.09
N PRO A 4 2.78 17.13 -49.35
CA PRO A 4 1.84 18.18 -49.69
C PRO A 4 0.51 17.93 -48.95
N ARG A 5 -0.23 19.00 -48.66
CA ARG A 5 -1.64 18.90 -48.22
C ARG A 5 -2.33 17.86 -49.10
N PRO A 6 -2.94 16.80 -48.54
CA PRO A 6 -3.85 16.01 -49.34
C PRO A 6 -4.95 16.96 -49.84
N PRO A 7 -5.30 16.94 -51.14
CA PRO A 7 -6.43 17.72 -51.63
C PRO A 7 -7.69 17.31 -50.86
N PRO A 8 -8.67 18.21 -50.70
CA PRO A 8 -9.89 17.89 -49.97
C PRO A 8 -10.50 16.61 -50.56
N ALA A 9 -10.63 15.58 -49.72
CA ALA A 9 -11.23 14.33 -50.12
C ALA A 9 -12.68 14.61 -50.54
N ARG A 10 -13.01 14.31 -51.80
CA ARG A 10 -14.38 14.38 -52.31
C ARG A 10 -14.95 12.97 -52.30
N LEU A 11 -15.78 12.66 -51.32
CA LEU A 11 -16.72 11.55 -51.43
C LEU A 11 -18.00 12.11 -52.04
N SER A 12 -18.34 11.66 -53.25
CA SER A 12 -19.62 11.97 -53.92
C SER A 12 -19.92 13.48 -54.13
N GLY A 13 -18.89 14.29 -54.43
CA GLY A 13 -19.06 15.69 -54.83
C GLY A 13 -19.30 16.71 -53.70
N VAL A 14 -19.33 16.28 -52.44
CA VAL A 14 -19.45 17.15 -51.27
C VAL A 14 -18.06 17.37 -50.64
N MET A 15 -17.71 18.63 -50.33
CA MET A 15 -16.47 18.94 -49.59
C MET A 15 -16.58 18.37 -48.17
N VAL A 16 -15.67 17.46 -47.81
CA VAL A 16 -15.58 16.95 -46.45
C VAL A 16 -15.14 18.08 -45.51
N PRO A 17 -15.88 18.36 -44.42
CA PRO A 17 -15.51 19.37 -43.43
C PRO A 17 -14.08 19.20 -42.90
N ALA A 18 -13.35 20.30 -42.72
CA ALA A 18 -11.96 20.28 -42.24
C ALA A 18 -11.73 19.45 -40.94
N PRO A 19 -12.63 19.47 -39.93
CA PRO A 19 -12.50 18.62 -38.75
C PRO A 19 -12.47 17.11 -39.06
N ILE A 20 -13.19 16.67 -40.09
CA ILE A 20 -13.23 15.24 -40.50
C ILE A 20 -11.90 14.85 -41.16
N GLN A 21 -11.32 15.73 -41.98
CA GLN A 21 -10.02 15.48 -42.62
C GLN A 21 -8.88 15.43 -41.61
N ASP A 22 -8.88 16.32 -40.61
CA ASP A 22 -7.87 16.30 -39.55
C ASP A 22 -8.02 15.04 -38.68
N LEU A 23 -9.24 14.61 -38.39
CA LEU A 23 -9.50 13.38 -37.65
C LEU A 23 -8.99 12.13 -38.38
N GLU A 24 -9.27 11.99 -39.67
CA GLU A 24 -8.77 10.88 -40.49
C GLU A 24 -7.24 10.89 -40.58
N ALA A 25 -6.63 12.07 -40.74
CA ALA A 25 -5.18 12.22 -40.77
C ALA A 25 -4.53 11.83 -39.44
N LEU A 26 -5.11 12.23 -38.30
CA LEU A 26 -4.61 11.85 -36.97
C LEU A 26 -4.69 10.33 -36.75
N ARG A 27 -5.78 9.69 -37.16
CA ARG A 27 -5.95 8.23 -37.07
C ARG A 27 -4.92 7.49 -37.93
N ALA A 28 -4.69 7.97 -39.15
CA ALA A 28 -3.68 7.40 -40.05
C ALA A 28 -2.27 7.53 -39.44
N LEU A 29 -1.91 8.71 -38.91
CA LEU A 29 -0.62 8.91 -38.22
C LEU A 29 -0.48 8.02 -36.99
N THR A 30 -1.53 7.90 -36.17
CA THR A 30 -1.57 7.03 -34.99
C THR A 30 -1.30 5.57 -35.36
N ALA A 31 -1.85 5.11 -36.48
CA ALA A 31 -1.59 3.76 -37.01
C ALA A 31 -0.14 3.61 -37.50
N LEU A 32 0.39 4.60 -38.23
CA LEU A 32 1.77 4.59 -38.72
C LEU A 32 2.78 4.53 -37.58
N PHE A 33 2.55 5.26 -36.48
CA PHE A 33 3.44 5.28 -35.32
C PHE A 33 3.45 4.00 -34.48
N LYS A 34 2.66 2.97 -34.85
CA LYS A 34 2.86 1.62 -34.30
C LYS A 34 4.20 1.01 -34.73
N GLU A 35 4.67 1.36 -35.93
CA GLU A 35 5.94 0.89 -36.48
C GLU A 35 7.12 1.79 -36.04
N GLN A 36 8.18 1.18 -35.50
CA GLN A 36 9.35 1.92 -35.01
C GLN A 36 10.01 2.79 -36.08
N ARG A 37 10.21 2.23 -37.28
CA ARG A 37 10.81 2.95 -38.42
C ARG A 37 10.06 4.25 -38.75
N ASN A 38 8.74 4.26 -38.62
CA ASN A 38 7.92 5.44 -38.89
C ASN A 38 8.08 6.49 -37.78
N ARG A 39 8.30 6.07 -36.53
CA ARG A 39 8.59 6.98 -35.42
C ARG A 39 9.94 7.66 -35.64
N GLU A 40 10.98 6.90 -35.97
CA GLU A 40 12.35 7.41 -36.14
C GLU A 40 12.51 8.35 -37.34
N THR A 41 11.66 8.21 -38.36
CA THR A 41 11.72 9.03 -39.58
C THR A 41 10.72 10.19 -39.59
N ALA A 42 9.95 10.38 -38.52
CA ALA A 42 8.90 11.37 -38.42
C ALA A 42 9.47 12.81 -38.46
N PRO A 43 9.10 13.65 -39.44
CA PRO A 43 9.54 15.04 -39.44
C PRO A 43 8.84 15.86 -38.35
N ARG A 44 9.57 16.80 -37.73
CA ARG A 44 9.05 17.71 -36.69
C ARG A 44 7.78 18.47 -37.10
N THR A 45 7.58 18.71 -38.40
CA THR A 45 6.39 19.36 -38.95
C THR A 45 5.09 18.60 -38.69
N ILE A 46 5.15 17.27 -38.54
CA ILE A 46 3.99 16.47 -38.13
C ILE A 46 3.56 16.89 -36.72
N PHE A 47 4.49 16.97 -35.78
CA PHE A 47 4.19 17.35 -34.39
C PHE A 47 3.70 18.79 -34.29
N GLN A 48 4.23 19.71 -35.11
CA GLN A 48 3.70 21.07 -35.21
C GLN A 48 2.24 21.09 -35.68
N ARG A 49 1.88 20.25 -36.66
CA ARG A 49 0.50 20.14 -37.14
C ARG A 49 -0.42 19.55 -36.06
N VAL A 50 -0.01 18.46 -35.41
CA VAL A 50 -0.79 17.85 -34.33
C VAL A 50 -1.00 18.84 -33.19
N LEU A 51 0.04 19.59 -32.80
CA LEU A 51 -0.07 20.64 -31.79
C LEU A 51 -1.01 21.78 -32.21
N GLY A 52 -1.00 22.17 -33.48
CA GLY A 52 -1.92 23.18 -34.01
C GLY A 52 -3.39 22.74 -33.90
N ILE A 53 -3.68 21.47 -34.18
CA ILE A 53 -5.02 20.89 -34.01
C ILE A 53 -5.38 20.87 -32.52
N LEU A 54 -4.47 20.38 -31.67
CA LEU A 54 -4.67 20.32 -30.21
C LEU A 54 -5.01 21.70 -29.64
N LYS A 55 -4.19 22.73 -29.92
CA LYS A 55 -4.44 24.11 -29.46
C LYS A 55 -5.81 24.64 -29.89
N LYS A 56 -6.19 24.41 -31.16
CA LYS A 56 -7.49 24.85 -31.67
C LYS A 56 -8.65 24.17 -30.96
N SER A 57 -8.54 22.87 -30.71
CA SER A 57 -9.56 22.10 -29.98
C SER A 57 -9.59 22.43 -28.48
N SER A 58 -8.43 22.70 -27.86
CA SER A 58 -8.33 23.16 -26.46
C SER A 58 -9.06 24.48 -26.25
N HIS A 59 -8.98 25.41 -27.20
CA HIS A 59 -9.71 26.67 -27.10
C HIS A 59 -11.23 26.48 -27.05
N ALA A 60 -11.77 25.48 -27.74
CA ALA A 60 -13.19 25.15 -27.64
C ALA A 60 -13.56 24.62 -26.24
N VAL A 61 -12.67 23.85 -25.61
CA VAL A 61 -12.83 23.41 -24.21
C VAL A 61 -12.82 24.60 -23.25
N GLU A 62 -11.86 25.51 -23.39
CA GLU A 62 -11.78 26.74 -22.58
C GLU A 62 -13.06 27.58 -22.67
N LEU A 63 -13.60 27.74 -23.88
CA LEU A 63 -14.86 28.46 -24.10
C LEU A 63 -16.04 27.75 -23.44
N ALA A 64 -16.11 26.42 -23.53
CA ALA A 64 -17.17 25.64 -22.88
C ALA A 64 -17.09 25.66 -21.34
N CYS A 65 -15.89 25.78 -20.75
CA CYS A 65 -15.74 25.99 -19.31
C CYS A 65 -16.32 27.36 -18.86
N ARG A 66 -16.25 28.39 -19.73
CA ARG A 66 -16.73 29.75 -19.44
C ARG A 66 -18.21 29.94 -19.76
N ASP A 67 -18.72 29.26 -20.78
CA ASP A 67 -20.09 29.36 -21.26
C ASP A 67 -20.69 27.95 -21.49
N PRO A 68 -21.54 27.46 -20.57
CA PRO A 68 -22.19 26.15 -20.68
C PRO A 68 -23.05 25.96 -21.93
N SER A 69 -23.45 27.04 -22.63
CA SER A 69 -24.21 26.92 -23.88
C SER A 69 -23.36 26.40 -25.06
N GLN A 70 -22.03 26.46 -24.96
CA GLN A 70 -21.09 25.97 -25.99
C GLN A 70 -20.85 24.46 -25.94
N VAL A 71 -21.45 23.75 -24.96
CA VAL A 71 -21.24 22.32 -24.73
C VAL A 71 -21.72 21.46 -25.90
N GLU A 72 -22.77 21.85 -26.63
CA GLU A 72 -23.34 21.07 -27.74
C GLU A 72 -22.37 20.85 -28.92
N HIS A 73 -21.25 21.57 -28.97
CA HIS A 73 -20.23 21.45 -30.03
C HIS A 73 -18.94 20.77 -29.54
N LEU A 74 -18.90 20.32 -28.29
CA LEU A 74 -17.67 19.86 -27.63
C LEU A 74 -17.25 18.45 -28.06
N ALA A 75 -18.18 17.56 -28.40
CA ALA A 75 -17.90 16.18 -28.81
C ALA A 75 -16.85 16.07 -29.92
N SER A 76 -16.95 16.90 -30.95
CA SER A 76 -16.01 16.90 -32.07
C SER A 76 -14.61 17.35 -31.66
N SER A 77 -14.52 18.33 -30.75
CA SER A 77 -13.26 18.82 -30.20
C SER A 77 -12.62 17.79 -29.27
N LEU A 78 -13.39 17.14 -28.41
CA LEU A 78 -12.90 16.05 -27.54
C LEU A 78 -12.40 14.86 -28.35
N GLN A 79 -13.06 14.55 -29.47
CA GLN A 79 -12.62 13.49 -30.38
C GLN A 79 -11.28 13.85 -31.04
N LEU A 80 -11.11 15.09 -31.51
CA LEU A 80 -9.83 15.56 -32.06
C LEU A 80 -8.73 15.56 -30.99
N ILE A 81 -9.00 16.04 -29.79
CA ILE A 81 -8.06 16.01 -28.67
C ILE A 81 -7.63 14.58 -28.35
N THR A 82 -8.58 13.67 -28.27
CA THR A 82 -8.33 12.24 -28.03
C THR A 82 -7.38 11.67 -29.09
N GLU A 83 -7.63 11.93 -30.37
CA GLU A 83 -6.76 11.43 -31.44
C GLU A 83 -5.40 12.13 -31.50
N CYS A 84 -5.31 13.42 -31.14
CA CYS A 84 -4.04 14.10 -30.94
C CYS A 84 -3.20 13.41 -29.86
N PHE A 85 -3.78 13.14 -28.68
CA PHE A 85 -3.07 12.46 -27.61
C PHE A 85 -2.70 11.03 -27.97
N ARG A 86 -3.56 10.26 -28.65
CA ARG A 86 -3.21 8.92 -29.14
C ARG A 86 -2.03 8.95 -30.12
N CYS A 87 -2.06 9.89 -31.05
CA CYS A 87 -0.99 10.09 -32.03
C CYS A 87 0.34 10.42 -31.33
N LEU A 88 0.35 11.41 -30.44
CA LEU A 88 1.53 11.82 -29.69
C LEU A 88 2.05 10.71 -28.75
N ARG A 89 1.16 10.05 -28.03
CA ARG A 89 1.48 8.91 -27.16
C ARG A 89 2.22 7.81 -27.93
N ASN A 90 1.72 7.45 -29.12
CA ASN A 90 2.35 6.43 -29.95
C ASN A 90 3.68 6.92 -30.53
N ALA A 91 3.79 8.19 -30.91
CA ALA A 91 5.02 8.77 -31.45
C ALA A 91 6.19 8.73 -30.44
N CYS A 92 5.91 8.79 -29.14
CA CYS A 92 6.90 8.78 -28.06
C CYS A 92 7.45 7.38 -27.71
N ILE A 93 6.78 6.29 -28.09
CA ILE A 93 7.14 4.92 -27.67
C ILE A 93 8.56 4.60 -28.13
N GLU A 94 9.48 4.44 -27.17
CA GLU A 94 10.89 4.11 -27.38
C GLU A 94 11.58 5.01 -28.43
N CYS A 95 11.20 6.28 -28.50
CA CYS A 95 11.72 7.21 -29.50
C CYS A 95 12.16 8.55 -28.88
N PRO A 96 13.40 8.65 -28.36
CA PRO A 96 13.93 9.87 -27.75
C PRO A 96 13.92 11.09 -28.68
N GLY A 97 14.16 10.86 -29.98
CA GLY A 97 14.12 11.92 -30.99
C GLY A 97 12.74 12.60 -31.07
N ASN A 98 11.66 11.81 -31.06
CA ASN A 98 10.30 12.33 -31.06
C ASN A 98 9.93 12.97 -29.72
N GLN A 99 10.27 12.33 -28.61
CA GLN A 99 10.05 12.90 -27.28
C GLN A 99 10.68 14.31 -27.18
N ASN A 100 11.93 14.46 -27.60
CA ASN A 100 12.63 15.74 -27.62
C ASN A 100 11.97 16.73 -28.59
N ALA A 101 11.61 16.30 -29.80
CA ALA A 101 10.96 17.17 -30.79
C ALA A 101 9.60 17.70 -30.31
N ILE A 102 8.81 16.86 -29.63
CA ILE A 102 7.49 17.20 -29.07
C ILE A 102 7.65 18.10 -27.83
N ARG A 103 8.58 17.77 -26.91
CA ARG A 103 8.91 18.60 -25.75
C ARG A 103 9.32 20.01 -26.18
N ASN A 104 10.20 20.12 -27.17
CA ASN A 104 10.70 21.41 -27.69
C ASN A 104 9.64 22.23 -28.46
N LEU A 105 8.41 21.72 -28.58
CA LEU A 105 7.24 22.46 -29.07
C LEU A 105 6.32 22.92 -27.94
N ASP A 106 6.72 22.76 -26.68
CA ASP A 106 5.94 23.10 -25.50
C ASP A 106 4.61 22.30 -25.40
N THR A 107 4.59 21.10 -25.97
CA THR A 107 3.37 20.27 -26.00
C THR A 107 3.02 19.72 -24.62
N VAL A 108 4.00 19.62 -23.71
CA VAL A 108 3.80 19.14 -22.34
C VAL A 108 2.93 20.11 -21.55
N GLY A 109 3.29 21.41 -21.51
CA GLY A 109 2.50 22.43 -20.80
C GLY A 109 1.06 22.48 -21.29
N ILE A 110 0.87 22.55 -22.61
CA ILE A 110 -0.47 22.57 -23.23
C ILE A 110 -1.30 21.32 -22.88
N ALA A 111 -0.66 20.15 -22.83
CA ALA A 111 -1.34 18.92 -22.45
C ALA A 111 -1.78 18.94 -20.98
N VAL A 112 -0.92 19.42 -20.07
CA VAL A 112 -1.25 19.52 -18.64
C VAL A 112 -2.36 20.55 -18.42
N ASP A 113 -2.25 21.75 -19.00
CA ASP A 113 -3.28 22.80 -18.88
C ASP A 113 -4.64 22.29 -19.35
N LEU A 114 -4.68 21.59 -20.48
CA LEU A 114 -5.91 21.00 -21.01
C LEU A 114 -6.49 19.92 -20.08
N ILE A 115 -5.64 19.08 -19.48
CA ILE A 115 -6.08 18.07 -18.53
C ILE A 115 -6.67 18.71 -17.27
N LEU A 116 -6.06 19.79 -16.77
CA LEU A 116 -6.60 20.53 -15.63
C LEU A 116 -7.96 21.15 -15.95
N LEU A 117 -8.14 21.69 -17.17
CA LEU A 117 -9.43 22.22 -17.65
C LEU A 117 -10.53 21.16 -17.73
N PHE A 118 -10.19 19.90 -18.02
CA PHE A 118 -11.19 18.82 -18.05
C PHE A 118 -11.93 18.64 -16.71
N ARG A 119 -11.34 19.05 -15.59
CA ARG A 119 -11.98 19.01 -14.27
C ARG A 119 -13.13 19.99 -14.13
N GLU A 120 -13.10 21.09 -14.88
CA GLU A 120 -14.09 22.16 -14.80
C GLU A 120 -15.32 21.85 -15.66
N LEU A 121 -15.20 20.94 -16.62
CA LEU A 121 -16.27 20.54 -17.52
C LEU A 121 -17.29 19.63 -16.82
N ARG A 122 -18.58 19.99 -16.94
CA ARG A 122 -19.72 19.27 -16.34
C ARG A 122 -20.51 18.39 -17.31
N ALA A 123 -20.03 18.18 -18.53
CA ALA A 123 -20.77 17.53 -19.63
C ALA A 123 -19.95 16.46 -20.39
N GLU A 124 -20.64 15.62 -21.17
CA GLU A 124 -20.07 14.58 -22.07
C GLU A 124 -19.05 13.63 -21.42
N GLN A 125 -19.45 12.99 -20.32
CA GLN A 125 -18.54 12.33 -19.40
C GLN A 125 -17.64 11.26 -20.04
N GLU A 126 -18.11 10.39 -20.94
CA GLU A 126 -17.25 9.33 -21.48
C GLU A 126 -16.25 9.84 -22.54
N ALA A 127 -16.64 10.78 -23.40
CA ALA A 127 -15.73 11.38 -24.38
C ALA A 127 -14.63 12.19 -23.67
N LEU A 128 -15.03 12.95 -22.64
CA LEU A 128 -14.12 13.70 -21.78
C LEU A 128 -13.15 12.77 -21.03
N LEU A 129 -13.66 11.73 -20.37
CA LEU A 129 -12.82 10.74 -19.68
C LEU A 129 -11.86 10.04 -20.65
N THR A 130 -12.29 9.74 -21.88
CA THR A 130 -11.42 9.16 -22.90
C THR A 130 -10.29 10.11 -23.30
N ALA A 131 -10.58 11.40 -23.51
CA ALA A 131 -9.58 12.41 -23.80
C ALA A 131 -8.59 12.57 -22.63
N PHE A 132 -9.10 12.64 -21.40
CA PHE A 132 -8.32 12.73 -20.17
C PHE A 132 -7.36 11.55 -20.03
N ARG A 133 -7.88 10.31 -20.09
CA ARG A 133 -7.09 9.07 -20.04
C ARG A 133 -5.99 9.08 -21.11
N CYS A 134 -6.30 9.47 -22.36
CA CYS A 134 -5.31 9.53 -23.44
C CYS A 134 -4.24 10.60 -23.18
N GLY A 135 -4.61 11.76 -22.62
CA GLY A 135 -3.69 12.83 -22.24
C GLY A 135 -2.67 12.37 -21.20
N LEU A 136 -3.13 11.70 -20.13
CA LEU A 136 -2.23 11.15 -19.12
C LEU A 136 -1.29 10.07 -19.69
N GLN A 137 -1.81 9.19 -20.56
CA GLN A 137 -0.95 8.20 -21.22
C GLN A 137 0.11 8.84 -22.11
N PHE A 138 -0.22 9.95 -22.80
CA PHE A 138 0.77 10.73 -23.54
C PHE A 138 1.87 11.28 -22.61
N LEU A 139 1.49 11.88 -21.48
CA LEU A 139 2.44 12.41 -20.49
C LEU A 139 3.36 11.31 -19.94
N GLY A 140 2.83 10.12 -19.66
CA GLY A 140 3.65 8.97 -19.26
C GLY A 140 4.67 8.57 -20.33
N ASN A 141 4.23 8.45 -21.58
CA ASN A 141 5.11 8.03 -22.68
C ASN A 141 6.16 9.08 -23.07
N ILE A 142 5.85 10.38 -22.98
CA ILE A 142 6.85 11.42 -23.29
C ILE A 142 7.94 11.49 -22.21
N ALA A 143 7.60 11.22 -20.95
CA ALA A 143 8.53 11.17 -19.82
C ALA A 143 9.31 9.85 -19.74
N SER A 144 8.81 8.78 -20.36
CA SER A 144 9.44 7.45 -20.24
C SER A 144 10.90 7.45 -20.71
N ARG A 145 11.81 7.14 -19.79
CA ARG A 145 13.27 7.04 -20.01
C ARG A 145 13.90 8.29 -20.65
N ASN A 146 13.38 9.48 -20.33
CA ASN A 146 13.89 10.75 -20.87
C ASN A 146 13.86 11.83 -19.78
N GLU A 147 15.00 12.08 -19.15
CA GLU A 147 15.13 12.95 -17.97
C GLU A 147 14.69 14.40 -18.23
N ASP A 148 15.05 14.98 -19.39
CA ASP A 148 14.61 16.32 -19.78
C ASP A 148 13.08 16.40 -19.90
N SER A 149 12.46 15.36 -20.47
CA SER A 149 11.00 15.30 -20.59
C SER A 149 10.32 15.03 -19.24
N GLN A 150 10.93 14.22 -18.36
CA GLN A 150 10.47 14.07 -16.97
C GLN A 150 10.53 15.41 -16.24
N ALA A 151 11.58 16.20 -16.44
CA ALA A 151 11.69 17.54 -15.86
C ALA A 151 10.61 18.48 -16.38
N ALA A 152 10.37 18.50 -17.69
CA ALA A 152 9.27 19.28 -18.25
C ALA A 152 7.91 18.84 -17.69
N VAL A 153 7.64 17.53 -17.63
CA VAL A 153 6.38 17.01 -17.06
C VAL A 153 6.24 17.40 -15.59
N TRP A 154 7.30 17.26 -14.78
CA TRP A 154 7.27 17.64 -13.37
C TRP A 154 6.93 19.13 -13.18
N VAL A 155 7.63 20.02 -13.89
CA VAL A 155 7.44 21.48 -13.80
C VAL A 155 6.02 21.91 -14.11
N HIS A 156 5.35 21.25 -15.07
CA HIS A 156 3.97 21.60 -15.44
C HIS A 156 2.92 20.88 -14.60
N ALA A 157 3.16 19.63 -14.18
CA ALA A 157 2.17 18.78 -13.54
C ALA A 157 2.13 18.90 -12.02
N PHE A 158 3.27 19.14 -11.37
CA PHE A 158 3.35 19.15 -9.92
C PHE A 158 3.09 20.56 -9.35
N PRO A 159 2.28 20.70 -8.28
CA PRO A 159 1.50 19.67 -7.58
C PRO A 159 0.08 19.41 -8.14
N GLU A 160 -0.47 20.34 -8.93
CA GLU A 160 -1.92 20.44 -9.19
C GLU A 160 -2.49 19.23 -9.90
N LEU A 161 -1.78 18.65 -10.87
CA LEU A 161 -2.25 17.48 -11.61
C LEU A 161 -2.45 16.28 -10.68
N PHE A 162 -1.52 16.04 -9.76
CA PHE A 162 -1.54 14.87 -8.88
C PHE A 162 -2.61 15.01 -7.80
N LEU A 163 -2.74 16.19 -7.19
CA LEU A 163 -3.84 16.51 -6.27
C LEU A 163 -5.22 16.29 -6.92
N SER A 164 -5.30 16.51 -8.23
CA SER A 164 -6.52 16.32 -9.01
C SER A 164 -6.82 14.86 -9.35
N CYS A 165 -5.78 14.10 -9.72
CA CYS A 165 -5.96 12.82 -10.41
C CYS A 165 -5.90 11.61 -9.48
N LEU A 166 -5.13 11.66 -8.38
CA LEU A 166 -4.91 10.49 -7.52
C LEU A 166 -6.18 10.05 -6.77
N ASN A 167 -7.11 10.98 -6.51
CA ASN A 167 -8.40 10.71 -5.88
C ASN A 167 -9.57 10.67 -6.87
N HIS A 168 -9.30 10.60 -8.17
CA HIS A 168 -10.35 10.64 -9.19
C HIS A 168 -11.21 9.35 -9.15
N PRO A 169 -12.55 9.41 -9.37
CA PRO A 169 -13.41 8.23 -9.37
C PRO A 169 -13.10 7.22 -10.50
N ASP A 170 -12.44 7.68 -11.55
CA ASP A 170 -11.98 6.84 -12.65
C ASP A 170 -10.64 6.16 -12.31
N LYS A 171 -10.69 4.84 -12.14
CA LYS A 171 -9.52 4.00 -11.84
C LYS A 171 -8.36 4.17 -12.82
N LYS A 172 -8.62 4.36 -14.12
CA LYS A 172 -7.56 4.52 -15.13
C LYS A 172 -6.87 5.87 -15.00
N ILE A 173 -7.60 6.93 -14.64
CA ILE A 173 -7.00 8.26 -14.36
C ILE A 173 -6.05 8.17 -13.16
N VAL A 174 -6.48 7.50 -12.08
CA VAL A 174 -5.60 7.27 -10.92
C VAL A 174 -4.36 6.48 -11.35
N SER A 175 -4.53 5.34 -12.03
CA SER A 175 -3.41 4.51 -12.48
C SER A 175 -2.43 5.26 -13.39
N TYR A 176 -2.90 6.00 -14.40
CA TYR A 176 -2.02 6.75 -15.29
C TYR A 176 -1.36 7.96 -14.60
N SER A 177 -2.03 8.60 -13.65
CA SER A 177 -1.40 9.67 -12.88
C SER A 177 -0.32 9.14 -11.93
N SER A 178 -0.53 7.99 -11.28
CA SER A 178 0.50 7.28 -10.52
C SER A 178 1.68 6.87 -11.42
N MET A 179 1.44 6.34 -12.63
CA MET A 179 2.52 6.05 -13.59
C MET A 179 3.37 7.30 -13.91
N ILE A 180 2.74 8.46 -14.15
CA ILE A 180 3.45 9.72 -14.43
C ILE A 180 4.27 10.14 -13.22
N LEU A 181 3.69 10.05 -12.01
CA LEU A 181 4.35 10.39 -10.75
C LEU A 181 5.59 9.51 -10.57
N PHE A 182 5.44 8.19 -10.65
CA PHE A 182 6.54 7.22 -10.58
C PHE A 182 7.65 7.54 -11.59
N THR A 183 7.27 7.74 -12.86
CA THR A 183 8.23 7.98 -13.96
C THR A 183 9.01 9.28 -13.77
N SER A 184 8.40 10.28 -13.12
CA SER A 184 8.97 11.62 -12.99
C SER A 184 9.55 11.89 -11.60
N LEU A 185 9.30 11.05 -10.60
CA LEU A 185 9.85 11.23 -9.26
C LEU A 185 11.31 10.76 -9.23
N ASN A 186 12.18 11.54 -8.58
CA ASN A 186 13.58 11.19 -8.35
C ASN A 186 14.07 11.78 -7.03
N SER A 187 15.28 11.44 -6.61
CA SER A 187 15.87 11.90 -5.34
C SER A 187 15.87 13.43 -5.18
N GLY A 188 16.09 14.17 -6.28
CA GLY A 188 16.07 15.64 -6.25
C GLY A 188 14.69 16.25 -6.02
N ARG A 189 13.62 15.53 -6.38
CA ARG A 189 12.21 15.96 -6.28
C ARG A 189 11.52 15.48 -5.01
N MET A 190 12.15 14.60 -4.23
CA MET A 190 11.59 14.08 -2.98
C MET A 190 11.27 15.21 -1.98
N LYS A 191 12.10 16.25 -1.94
CA LYS A 191 11.87 17.40 -1.06
C LYS A 191 10.59 18.17 -1.40
N GLU A 192 10.31 18.37 -2.70
CA GLU A 192 9.05 19.01 -3.13
C GLU A 192 7.83 18.17 -2.76
N LEU A 193 7.97 16.83 -2.81
CA LEU A 193 6.92 15.90 -2.37
C LEU A 193 6.72 15.95 -0.85
N GLU A 194 7.79 16.04 -0.06
CA GLU A 194 7.72 16.23 1.39
C GLU A 194 7.01 17.55 1.78
N GLU A 195 7.19 18.60 0.99
CA GLU A 195 6.45 19.87 1.17
C GLU A 195 4.96 19.75 0.79
N ASN A 196 4.60 18.74 -0.01
CA ASN A 196 3.25 18.45 -0.48
C ASN A 196 2.74 17.08 -0.03
N LEU A 197 2.85 16.78 1.28
CA LEU A 197 2.51 15.47 1.88
C LEU A 197 1.16 14.87 1.46
N ASN A 198 0.16 15.71 1.15
CA ASN A 198 -1.14 15.22 0.70
C ASN A 198 -1.03 14.36 -0.56
N ILE A 199 -0.13 14.67 -1.48
CA ILE A 199 0.09 13.86 -2.68
C ILE A 199 0.64 12.48 -2.30
N ALA A 200 1.60 12.42 -1.36
CA ALA A 200 2.15 11.15 -0.90
C ALA A 200 1.10 10.30 -0.15
N ILE A 201 0.26 10.93 0.67
CA ILE A 201 -0.87 10.27 1.34
C ILE A 201 -1.91 9.79 0.31
N ASP A 202 -2.19 10.59 -0.72
CA ASP A 202 -3.11 10.22 -1.81
C ASP A 202 -2.62 9.00 -2.60
N VAL A 203 -1.30 8.81 -2.74
CA VAL A 203 -0.73 7.57 -3.32
C VAL A 203 -1.03 6.36 -2.44
N VAL A 204 -0.91 6.49 -1.12
CA VAL A 204 -1.26 5.38 -0.20
C VAL A 204 -2.75 5.08 -0.25
N ASN A 205 -3.61 6.11 -0.28
CA ASN A 205 -5.04 5.94 -0.50
C ASN A 205 -5.38 5.31 -1.86
N ALA A 206 -4.64 5.65 -2.91
CA ALA A 206 -4.82 5.06 -4.23
C ALA A 206 -4.49 3.56 -4.21
N HIS A 207 -3.43 3.14 -3.50
CA HIS A 207 -3.12 1.73 -3.29
C HIS A 207 -4.22 1.02 -2.49
N GLN A 208 -4.70 1.64 -1.40
CA GLN A 208 -5.79 1.08 -0.59
C GLN A 208 -7.06 0.80 -1.42
N LYS A 209 -7.47 1.77 -2.25
CA LYS A 209 -8.70 1.67 -3.07
C LYS A 209 -8.52 0.74 -4.28
N GLN A 210 -7.29 0.54 -4.74
CA GLN A 210 -6.96 -0.25 -5.92
C GLN A 210 -5.67 -1.07 -5.69
N PRO A 211 -5.70 -2.12 -4.84
CA PRO A 211 -4.53 -2.93 -4.53
C PRO A 211 -3.95 -3.64 -5.77
N GLU A 212 -4.77 -3.85 -6.81
CA GLU A 212 -4.37 -4.42 -8.10
C GLU A 212 -3.49 -3.49 -8.94
N SER A 213 -3.43 -2.20 -8.61
CA SER A 213 -2.65 -1.21 -9.35
C SER A 213 -1.18 -1.27 -8.92
N GLU A 214 -0.31 -1.61 -9.87
CA GLU A 214 1.14 -1.72 -9.61
C GLU A 214 1.79 -0.36 -9.29
N TRP A 215 1.30 0.74 -9.89
CA TRP A 215 2.00 2.03 -9.79
C TRP A 215 2.04 2.63 -8.37
N PRO A 216 0.92 2.73 -7.61
CA PRO A 216 1.00 3.17 -6.22
C PRO A 216 1.92 2.30 -5.36
N PHE A 217 1.88 0.98 -5.54
CA PHE A 217 2.76 0.05 -4.83
C PHE A 217 4.24 0.34 -5.12
N LEU A 218 4.61 0.45 -6.41
CA LEU A 218 5.97 0.78 -6.83
C LEU A 218 6.44 2.15 -6.32
N ILE A 219 5.56 3.16 -6.30
CA ILE A 219 5.91 4.46 -5.73
C ILE A 219 6.25 4.33 -4.24
N ILE A 220 5.42 3.59 -3.49
CA ILE A 220 5.65 3.39 -2.06
C ILE A 220 6.96 2.62 -1.84
N THR A 221 7.17 1.49 -2.51
CA THR A 221 8.33 0.62 -2.27
C THR A 221 9.65 1.21 -2.78
N ASP A 222 9.63 1.87 -3.94
CA ASP A 222 10.86 2.25 -4.65
C ASP A 222 11.24 3.71 -4.41
N HIS A 223 10.31 4.53 -3.92
CA HIS A 223 10.57 5.92 -3.55
C HIS A 223 10.28 6.22 -2.07
N PHE A 224 9.06 5.96 -1.57
CA PHE A 224 8.69 6.44 -0.23
C PHE A 224 9.45 5.71 0.86
N LEU A 225 9.49 4.38 0.81
CA LEU A 225 10.22 3.56 1.78
C LEU A 225 11.74 3.75 1.70
N LYS A 226 12.26 4.47 0.69
CA LYS A 226 13.67 4.89 0.61
C LYS A 226 13.94 6.20 1.35
N SER A 227 12.91 6.92 1.80
CA SER A 227 13.01 8.20 2.56
C SER A 227 12.39 8.06 3.96
N PRO A 228 13.20 7.86 5.02
CA PRO A 228 12.74 7.86 6.41
C PRO A 228 12.00 9.13 6.80
N GLU A 229 12.48 10.28 6.32
CA GLU A 229 11.93 11.60 6.62
C GLU A 229 10.50 11.74 6.09
N LEU A 230 10.28 11.32 4.84
CA LEU A 230 8.95 11.31 4.22
C LEU A 230 8.01 10.36 4.96
N VAL A 231 8.42 9.12 5.23
CA VAL A 231 7.59 8.13 5.94
C VAL A 231 7.21 8.64 7.33
N LYS A 232 8.16 9.23 8.06
CA LYS A 232 7.89 9.84 9.38
C LYS A 232 6.89 11.00 9.28
N ALA A 233 7.04 11.88 8.29
CA ALA A 233 6.14 13.00 8.08
C ALA A 233 4.72 12.54 7.67
N MET A 234 4.62 11.53 6.79
CA MET A 234 3.36 10.91 6.40
C MET A 234 2.67 10.25 7.60
N HIS A 235 3.38 9.40 8.34
CA HIS A 235 2.83 8.66 9.48
C HIS A 235 2.22 9.60 10.54
N ALA A 236 2.82 10.77 10.76
CA ALA A 236 2.31 11.77 11.69
C ALA A 236 0.97 12.41 11.26
N LYS A 237 0.68 12.47 9.95
CA LYS A 237 -0.51 13.14 9.38
C LYS A 237 -1.62 12.17 8.93
N MET A 238 -1.27 10.94 8.64
CA MET A 238 -2.19 9.90 8.17
C MET A 238 -3.26 9.54 9.20
N SER A 239 -4.44 9.20 8.69
CA SER A 239 -5.48 8.43 9.39
C SER A 239 -5.01 7.01 9.71
N ASN A 240 -5.72 6.33 10.61
CA ASN A 240 -5.40 4.95 10.98
C ASN A 240 -5.47 3.99 9.79
N GLN A 241 -6.45 4.18 8.90
CA GLN A 241 -6.61 3.34 7.72
C GLN A 241 -5.48 3.54 6.67
N GLU A 242 -5.01 4.77 6.48
CA GLU A 242 -3.83 5.06 5.65
C GLU A 242 -2.55 4.46 6.26
N ARG A 243 -2.40 4.55 7.59
CA ARG A 243 -1.28 3.91 8.31
C ARG A 243 -1.28 2.40 8.12
N VAL A 244 -2.43 1.74 8.29
CA VAL A 244 -2.59 0.30 8.05
C VAL A 244 -2.10 -0.06 6.64
N THR A 245 -2.54 0.69 5.63
CA THR A 245 -2.14 0.44 4.24
C THR A 245 -0.63 0.58 4.02
N LEU A 246 -0.02 1.64 4.57
CA LEU A 246 1.43 1.82 4.48
C LEU A 246 2.19 0.69 5.17
N LEU A 247 1.73 0.26 6.35
CA LEU A 247 2.33 -0.84 7.10
C LEU A 247 2.19 -2.18 6.38
N ASP A 248 1.04 -2.46 5.73
CA ASP A 248 0.85 -3.64 4.89
C ASP A 248 1.85 -3.69 3.73
N VAL A 249 2.11 -2.55 3.08
CA VAL A 249 3.14 -2.46 2.02
C VAL A 249 4.54 -2.66 2.58
N MET A 250 4.84 -2.14 3.78
CA MET A 250 6.12 -2.39 4.46
C MET A 250 6.31 -3.87 4.78
N ILE A 251 5.27 -4.56 5.28
CA ILE A 251 5.28 -6.01 5.50
C ILE A 251 5.59 -6.73 4.20
N ALA A 252 4.87 -6.42 3.12
CA ALA A 252 5.08 -7.04 1.81
C ALA A 252 6.51 -6.80 1.28
N LYS A 253 7.11 -5.64 1.55
CA LYS A 253 8.48 -5.32 1.15
C LYS A 253 9.53 -6.09 1.97
N ILE A 254 9.31 -6.30 3.27
CA ILE A 254 10.25 -7.00 4.16
C ILE A 254 10.14 -8.51 3.98
N ALA A 255 8.92 -9.03 3.89
CA ALA A 255 8.62 -10.46 3.77
C ALA A 255 8.69 -10.98 2.32
N GLY A 256 9.02 -10.11 1.35
CA GLY A 256 9.16 -10.48 -0.05
C GLY A 256 10.26 -11.53 -0.29
N GLU A 257 10.22 -12.18 -1.46
CA GLU A 257 11.20 -13.21 -1.84
C GLU A 257 12.63 -12.68 -1.90
N GLU A 258 12.78 -11.41 -2.28
CA GLU A 258 14.07 -10.74 -2.32
C GLU A 258 14.39 -10.10 -0.96
N PRO A 259 15.51 -10.45 -0.32
CA PRO A 259 15.92 -9.80 0.92
C PRO A 259 16.20 -8.32 0.68
N LEU A 260 16.12 -7.52 1.75
CA LEU A 260 16.48 -6.11 1.69
C LEU A 260 17.88 -5.94 1.08
N SER A 261 18.00 -5.02 0.13
CA SER A 261 19.30 -4.73 -0.48
C SER A 261 20.23 -4.05 0.54
N LYS A 262 21.55 -4.05 0.29
CA LYS A 262 22.51 -3.36 1.17
C LYS A 262 22.22 -1.87 1.34
N ASP A 263 21.64 -1.25 0.31
CA ASP A 263 21.27 0.16 0.34
C ASP A 263 19.96 0.39 1.11
N ASP A 264 19.11 -0.65 1.25
CA ASP A 264 17.87 -0.61 2.02
C ASP A 264 18.10 -0.71 3.53
N VAL A 265 19.07 -1.52 3.96
CA VAL A 265 19.25 -1.82 5.38
C VAL A 265 19.36 -0.55 6.25
N PRO A 266 20.21 0.46 5.93
CA PRO A 266 20.29 1.68 6.75
C PRO A 266 18.97 2.45 6.84
N VAL A 267 18.20 2.45 5.75
CA VAL A 267 16.89 3.12 5.67
C VAL A 267 15.87 2.38 6.54
N PHE A 268 15.83 1.05 6.45
CA PHE A 268 14.93 0.21 7.23
C PHE A 268 15.28 0.16 8.71
N LEU A 269 16.53 0.39 9.11
CA LEU A 269 16.88 0.64 10.51
C LEU A 269 16.22 1.91 11.06
N SER A 270 16.14 2.98 10.25
CA SER A 270 15.43 4.21 10.64
C SER A 270 13.93 3.99 10.74
N HIS A 271 13.36 3.18 9.84
CA HIS A 271 11.96 2.77 9.92
C HIS A 271 11.70 1.89 11.14
N ALA A 272 12.61 0.97 11.48
CA ALA A 272 12.50 0.12 12.66
C ALA A 272 12.39 0.95 13.95
N GLU A 273 13.19 2.02 14.08
CA GLU A 273 13.10 2.98 15.18
C GLU A 273 11.74 3.67 15.23
N LEU A 274 11.24 4.16 14.09
CA LEU A 274 9.93 4.82 14.01
C LEU A 274 8.80 3.88 14.43
N ILE A 275 8.79 2.66 13.89
CA ILE A 275 7.74 1.67 14.12
C ILE A 275 7.78 1.14 15.56
N ALA A 276 8.97 0.84 16.08
CA ALA A 276 9.13 0.39 17.47
C ALA A 276 8.72 1.50 18.45
N GLY A 277 9.15 2.74 18.22
CA GLY A 277 8.74 3.89 19.02
C GLY A 277 7.22 4.13 18.99
N ALA A 278 6.60 4.05 17.81
CA ALA A 278 5.15 4.16 17.67
C ALA A 278 4.42 3.04 18.42
N PHE A 279 4.84 1.79 18.25
CA PHE A 279 4.25 0.65 18.95
C PHE A 279 4.38 0.83 20.47
N VAL A 280 5.57 1.16 20.97
CA VAL A 280 5.78 1.36 22.42
C VAL A 280 4.90 2.45 23.00
N ALA A 281 4.68 3.53 22.24
CA ALA A 281 3.85 4.66 22.67
C ALA A 281 2.36 4.31 22.74
N GLN A 282 1.84 3.49 21.81
CA GLN A 282 0.40 3.33 21.63
C GLN A 282 -0.14 1.91 21.80
N CYS A 283 0.69 0.89 22.04
CA CYS A 283 0.24 -0.52 21.97
C CYS A 283 -0.93 -0.89 22.90
N LYS A 284 -1.14 -0.12 23.98
CA LYS A 284 -2.23 -0.34 24.95
C LYS A 284 -3.62 -0.01 24.38
N THR A 285 -3.72 0.78 23.30
CA THR A 285 -5.00 1.11 22.66
C THR A 285 -5.75 -0.13 22.18
N VAL A 286 -5.03 -1.20 21.83
CA VAL A 286 -5.61 -2.49 21.44
C VAL A 286 -6.54 -3.08 22.51
N LEU A 287 -6.34 -2.75 23.80
CA LEU A 287 -7.19 -3.23 24.89
C LEU A 287 -8.61 -2.66 24.81
N ASN A 288 -8.81 -1.55 24.10
CA ASN A 288 -10.14 -0.99 23.83
C ASN A 288 -11.03 -1.95 23.01
N LEU A 289 -10.44 -2.91 22.28
CA LEU A 289 -11.19 -3.96 21.59
C LEU A 289 -11.97 -4.88 22.55
N ALA A 290 -11.61 -4.92 23.83
CA ALA A 290 -12.37 -5.64 24.85
C ALA A 290 -13.61 -4.88 25.36
N SER A 291 -13.73 -3.59 25.02
CA SER A 291 -14.83 -2.73 25.46
C SER A 291 -16.03 -2.76 24.49
N GLU A 292 -17.18 -2.25 24.94
CA GLU A 292 -18.39 -2.14 24.10
C GLU A 292 -18.29 -1.01 23.05
N GLN A 293 -17.47 0.02 23.29
CA GLN A 293 -17.22 1.15 22.38
C GLN A 293 -15.90 0.94 21.63
N ARG A 294 -15.92 0.01 20.68
CA ARG A 294 -14.71 -0.40 19.93
C ARG A 294 -14.29 0.66 18.92
N ASP A 295 -13.01 1.04 18.96
CA ASP A 295 -12.31 1.68 17.84
C ASP A 295 -11.45 0.62 17.16
N ASP A 296 -12.01 0.00 16.12
CA ASP A 296 -11.35 -1.08 15.39
C ASP A 296 -10.19 -0.57 14.52
N GLU A 297 -10.20 0.71 14.09
CA GLU A 297 -9.20 1.25 13.18
C GLU A 297 -7.89 1.57 13.90
N GLU A 298 -7.95 2.23 15.07
CA GLU A 298 -6.75 2.53 15.88
C GLU A 298 -6.07 1.24 16.37
N ALA A 299 -6.89 0.26 16.77
CA ALA A 299 -6.41 -1.04 17.17
C ALA A 299 -5.76 -1.78 15.99
N LEU A 300 -6.38 -1.76 14.80
CA LEU A 300 -5.82 -2.40 13.61
C LEU A 300 -4.47 -1.78 13.20
N ALA A 301 -4.34 -0.45 13.25
CA ALA A 301 -3.05 0.22 13.01
C ALA A 301 -1.97 -0.25 14.00
N THR A 302 -2.34 -0.43 15.27
CA THR A 302 -1.44 -0.93 16.32
C THR A 302 -1.04 -2.39 16.11
N ILE A 303 -1.98 -3.23 15.66
CA ILE A 303 -1.72 -4.62 15.30
C ILE A 303 -0.76 -4.69 14.11
N ARG A 304 -0.93 -3.83 13.11
CA ARG A 304 0.00 -3.76 11.96
C ARG A 304 1.38 -3.26 12.31
N LEU A 305 1.53 -2.38 13.30
CA LEU A 305 2.85 -2.03 13.83
C LEU A 305 3.56 -3.28 14.39
N LEU A 306 2.84 -4.11 15.16
CA LEU A 306 3.39 -5.37 15.67
C LEU A 306 3.76 -6.33 14.53
N ASP A 307 2.93 -6.43 13.49
CA ASP A 307 3.19 -7.29 12.35
C ASP A 307 4.46 -6.88 11.62
N VAL A 308 4.66 -5.58 11.36
CA VAL A 308 5.91 -5.04 10.80
C VAL A 308 7.11 -5.38 11.69
N LEU A 309 7.00 -5.18 13.01
CA LEU A 309 8.08 -5.50 13.95
C LEU A 309 8.45 -6.97 13.94
N CYS A 310 7.47 -7.85 13.78
CA CYS A 310 7.73 -9.27 13.67
C CYS A 310 8.51 -9.62 12.41
N GLU A 311 8.16 -9.03 11.26
CA GLU A 311 8.92 -9.25 10.02
C GLU A 311 10.33 -8.65 10.11
N MET A 312 10.47 -7.46 10.70
CA MET A 312 11.78 -6.86 10.93
C MET A 312 12.65 -7.69 11.88
N THR A 313 12.09 -8.22 12.97
CA THR A 313 12.84 -9.08 13.91
C THR A 313 13.10 -10.49 13.36
N ALA A 314 12.44 -10.92 12.29
CA ALA A 314 12.79 -12.12 11.56
C ALA A 314 14.00 -11.91 10.64
N SER A 315 14.30 -10.65 10.25
CA SER A 315 15.47 -10.30 9.46
C SER A 315 16.74 -10.24 10.30
N THR A 316 17.78 -10.96 9.90
CA THR A 316 19.08 -10.94 10.57
C THR A 316 19.75 -9.56 10.55
N ASP A 317 19.47 -8.74 9.53
CA ASP A 317 20.09 -7.42 9.35
C ASP A 317 19.48 -6.36 10.28
N LEU A 318 18.21 -6.53 10.68
CA LEU A 318 17.48 -5.57 11.52
C LEU A 318 17.33 -6.04 12.97
N LEU A 319 17.40 -7.34 13.23
CA LEU A 319 17.18 -7.94 14.54
C LEU A 319 18.05 -7.30 15.64
N GLY A 320 19.35 -7.14 15.40
CA GLY A 320 20.27 -6.61 16.41
C GLY A 320 19.91 -5.19 16.88
N HIS A 321 19.39 -4.35 15.97
CA HIS A 321 18.92 -3.00 16.32
C HIS A 321 17.67 -3.05 17.20
N LEU A 322 16.69 -3.87 16.82
CA LEU A 322 15.44 -4.01 17.55
C LEU A 322 15.61 -4.69 18.91
N GLN A 323 16.56 -5.62 19.04
CA GLN A 323 16.91 -6.23 20.33
C GLN A 323 17.43 -5.20 21.34
N GLY A 324 18.05 -4.12 20.89
CA GLY A 324 18.53 -3.02 21.72
C GLY A 324 17.55 -1.85 21.86
N HIS A 325 16.35 -1.92 21.26
CA HIS A 325 15.42 -0.80 21.28
C HIS A 325 14.84 -0.59 22.69
N PRO A 326 14.95 0.61 23.28
CA PRO A 326 14.49 0.87 24.64
C PRO A 326 12.99 0.58 24.83
N GLY A 327 12.66 -0.25 25.82
CA GLY A 327 11.28 -0.49 26.25
C GLY A 327 10.45 -1.38 25.33
N LEU A 328 10.95 -1.84 24.19
CA LEU A 328 10.17 -2.65 23.24
C LEU A 328 9.82 -4.02 23.84
N LEU A 329 10.81 -4.70 24.42
CA LEU A 329 10.62 -6.00 25.06
C LEU A 329 9.71 -5.90 26.29
N GLU A 330 9.97 -4.95 27.17
CA GLU A 330 9.17 -4.75 28.38
C GLU A 330 7.73 -4.42 28.05
N ARG A 331 7.51 -3.58 27.02
CA ARG A 331 6.17 -3.22 26.57
C ARG A 331 5.45 -4.41 25.96
N GLY A 332 6.14 -5.26 25.20
CA GLY A 332 5.58 -6.50 24.67
C GLY A 332 5.09 -7.45 25.78
N ILE A 333 5.91 -7.64 26.82
CA ILE A 333 5.56 -8.49 27.97
C ILE A 333 4.40 -7.88 28.78
N GLU A 334 4.44 -6.57 29.04
CA GLU A 334 3.37 -5.87 29.75
C GLU A 334 2.04 -6.02 29.00
N LEU A 335 2.05 -5.82 27.68
CA LEU A 335 0.85 -5.94 26.87
C LEU A 335 0.29 -7.38 26.87
N LEU A 336 1.15 -8.39 26.77
CA LEU A 336 0.74 -9.79 26.85
C LEU A 336 0.04 -10.08 28.19
N ARG A 337 0.57 -9.52 29.29
CA ARG A 337 -0.02 -9.65 30.63
C ARG A 337 -1.40 -9.00 30.71
N LEU A 338 -1.55 -7.81 30.14
CA LEU A 338 -2.83 -7.08 30.11
C LEU A 338 -3.88 -7.82 29.28
N ILE A 339 -3.50 -8.38 28.13
CA ILE A 339 -4.39 -9.21 27.29
C ILE A 339 -4.83 -10.47 28.04
N HIS A 340 -3.91 -11.14 28.76
CA HIS A 340 -4.25 -12.30 29.60
C HIS A 340 -5.23 -11.95 30.70
N ALA A 341 -5.04 -10.81 31.37
CA ALA A 341 -5.96 -10.35 32.40
C ALA A 341 -7.35 -10.05 31.79
N ALA A 342 -7.39 -9.28 30.71
CA ALA A 342 -8.63 -8.95 30.01
C ALA A 342 -9.38 -10.21 29.55
N GLY A 343 -8.69 -11.19 28.98
CA GLY A 343 -9.30 -12.45 28.53
C GLY A 343 -9.90 -13.30 29.66
N ARG A 344 -9.42 -13.15 30.90
CA ARG A 344 -9.93 -13.84 32.10
C ARG A 344 -11.08 -13.12 32.79
N ASP A 345 -11.17 -11.80 32.66
CA ASP A 345 -12.13 -10.94 33.37
C ASP A 345 -13.55 -10.93 32.75
N GLY A 346 -13.77 -11.66 31.66
CA GLY A 346 -15.08 -11.80 31.03
C GLY A 346 -14.98 -12.32 29.61
N ALA A 347 -16.12 -12.64 28.98
CA ALA A 347 -16.14 -13.06 27.58
C ALA A 347 -15.93 -11.84 26.66
N ASN A 348 -14.77 -11.73 26.05
CA ASN A 348 -14.42 -10.68 25.08
C ASN A 348 -13.54 -11.24 23.95
N ILE A 349 -13.00 -10.36 23.11
CA ILE A 349 -12.16 -10.71 21.96
C ILE A 349 -10.81 -11.37 22.32
N PHE A 350 -10.33 -11.20 23.56
CA PHE A 350 -9.09 -11.80 24.05
C PHE A 350 -9.30 -13.09 24.85
N SER A 351 -10.55 -13.50 25.08
CA SER A 351 -10.88 -14.77 25.73
C SER A 351 -10.63 -15.92 24.77
N SER A 352 -9.96 -16.99 25.22
CA SER A 352 -9.76 -18.20 24.41
C SER A 352 -11.09 -18.80 24.00
N SER A 353 -11.35 -18.85 22.69
CA SER A 353 -12.60 -19.39 22.16
C SER A 353 -12.47 -20.89 21.95
N GLY A 354 -12.98 -21.70 22.87
CA GLY A 354 -13.21 -23.14 22.64
C GLY A 354 -14.46 -23.39 21.78
N ARG A 355 -14.75 -22.54 20.79
CA ARG A 355 -15.96 -22.59 19.96
C ARG A 355 -15.60 -22.35 18.49
N VAL A 356 -15.90 -23.35 17.66
CA VAL A 356 -16.21 -23.15 16.24
C VAL A 356 -17.43 -22.22 16.17
N ARG A 357 -17.21 -20.93 15.89
CA ARG A 357 -18.31 -20.05 15.47
C ARG A 357 -18.61 -20.39 14.01
N ALA A 358 -19.68 -21.16 13.78
CA ALA A 358 -20.28 -21.30 12.47
C ALA A 358 -20.96 -19.97 12.11
N GLY A 359 -20.19 -19.04 11.55
CA GLY A 359 -20.66 -17.71 11.18
C GLY A 359 -19.48 -16.75 11.04
N GLY A 360 -19.02 -16.57 9.80
CA GLY A 360 -17.80 -15.84 9.46
C GLY A 360 -17.93 -14.33 9.48
N ASP A 361 -18.41 -13.73 10.57
CA ASP A 361 -18.38 -12.27 10.69
C ASP A 361 -18.10 -11.84 12.13
N VAL A 362 -17.18 -10.88 12.30
CA VAL A 362 -16.85 -10.12 13.53
C VAL A 362 -15.78 -10.68 14.50
N SER A 363 -14.81 -11.51 14.06
CA SER A 363 -13.68 -11.98 14.93
C SER A 363 -12.25 -11.76 14.41
N GLY A 364 -12.05 -11.14 13.24
CA GLY A 364 -10.74 -11.13 12.56
C GLY A 364 -9.71 -10.10 13.03
N VAL A 365 -10.14 -9.02 13.71
CA VAL A 365 -9.23 -7.87 13.99
C VAL A 365 -8.11 -8.24 14.96
N ALA A 366 -8.40 -8.97 16.03
CA ALA A 366 -7.39 -9.41 17.01
C ALA A 366 -6.87 -10.83 16.76
N GLU A 367 -7.33 -11.49 15.68
CA GLU A 367 -6.91 -12.83 15.32
C GLU A 367 -5.40 -12.85 15.08
N GLY A 368 -4.68 -13.77 15.73
CA GLY A 368 -3.21 -13.82 15.64
C GLY A 368 -2.44 -12.72 16.40
N PHE A 369 -3.09 -11.70 16.96
CA PHE A 369 -2.37 -10.61 17.66
C PHE A 369 -1.52 -11.14 18.82
N LYS A 370 -2.12 -11.99 19.66
CA LYS A 370 -1.43 -12.62 20.81
C LYS A 370 -0.24 -13.47 20.36
N SER A 371 -0.36 -14.20 19.25
CA SER A 371 0.73 -15.04 18.75
C SER A 371 1.84 -14.22 18.14
N HIS A 372 1.52 -13.13 17.43
CA HIS A 372 2.52 -12.18 16.94
C HIS A 372 3.24 -11.46 18.08
N LEU A 373 2.56 -11.19 19.20
CA LEU A 373 3.19 -10.58 20.36
C LEU A 373 4.22 -11.53 21.00
N ILE A 374 3.87 -12.81 21.11
CA ILE A 374 4.78 -13.86 21.56
C ILE A 374 5.92 -14.08 20.55
N ARG A 375 5.64 -14.02 19.23
CA ARG A 375 6.63 -14.07 18.15
C ARG A 375 7.66 -12.96 18.30
N LEU A 376 7.22 -11.72 18.50
CA LEU A 376 8.09 -10.57 18.72
C LEU A 376 9.00 -10.79 19.94
N ILE A 377 8.42 -11.17 21.10
CA ILE A 377 9.19 -11.45 22.32
C ILE A 377 10.22 -12.56 22.07
N GLY A 378 9.80 -13.66 21.44
CA GLY A 378 10.66 -14.79 21.11
C GLY A 378 11.81 -14.40 20.18
N ASN A 379 11.55 -13.61 19.14
CA ASN A 379 12.59 -13.13 18.23
C ASN A 379 13.60 -12.22 18.95
N MET A 380 13.13 -11.30 19.80
CA MET A 380 14.02 -10.42 20.56
C MET A 380 14.91 -11.15 21.56
N CYS A 381 14.54 -12.38 21.97
CA CYS A 381 15.36 -13.22 22.84
C CYS A 381 16.35 -14.11 22.09
N TYR A 382 16.25 -14.23 20.76
CA TYR A 382 17.11 -15.12 19.98
C TYR A 382 18.58 -14.72 20.12
N ARG A 383 19.37 -15.59 20.76
CA ARG A 383 20.81 -15.40 21.03
C ARG A 383 21.15 -14.06 21.70
N ASN A 384 20.23 -13.53 22.50
CA ASN A 384 20.43 -12.28 23.24
C ASN A 384 20.19 -12.53 24.74
N LYS A 385 21.29 -12.75 25.48
CA LYS A 385 21.25 -13.14 26.89
C LYS A 385 20.57 -12.08 27.77
N ASP A 386 20.84 -10.80 27.51
CA ASP A 386 20.26 -9.70 28.27
C ASP A 386 18.73 -9.69 28.14
N ASN A 387 18.21 -9.86 26.92
CA ASN A 387 16.77 -9.95 26.68
C ASN A 387 16.17 -11.22 27.29
N GLN A 388 16.85 -12.37 27.17
CA GLN A 388 16.40 -13.61 27.80
C GLN A 388 16.24 -13.47 29.33
N ASP A 389 17.23 -12.86 29.98
CA ASP A 389 17.23 -12.63 31.42
C ASP A 389 16.13 -11.63 31.81
N LYS A 390 15.98 -10.58 31.00
CA LYS A 390 14.93 -9.57 31.20
C LYS A 390 13.54 -10.18 31.17
N VAL A 391 13.27 -11.12 30.27
CA VAL A 391 11.97 -11.83 30.24
C VAL A 391 11.77 -12.67 31.49
N GLY A 392 12.83 -13.33 31.98
CA GLY A 392 12.81 -14.08 33.24
C GLY A 392 12.48 -13.19 34.43
N GLU A 393 13.14 -12.03 34.56
CA GLU A 393 12.93 -11.04 35.63
C GLU A 393 11.53 -10.44 35.64
N LEU A 394 10.87 -10.36 34.48
CA LEU A 394 9.55 -9.78 34.31
C LEU A 394 8.42 -10.82 34.39
N ASP A 395 8.70 -12.02 34.88
CA ASP A 395 7.74 -13.15 34.93
C ASP A 395 7.12 -13.44 33.55
N GLY A 396 7.88 -13.21 32.48
CA GLY A 396 7.42 -13.43 31.10
C GLY A 396 7.38 -14.90 30.71
N ILE A 397 8.23 -15.76 31.30
CA ILE A 397 8.26 -17.20 31.01
C ILE A 397 6.94 -17.89 31.39
N PRO A 398 6.43 -17.78 32.64
CA PRO A 398 5.12 -18.33 32.99
C PRO A 398 4.00 -17.78 32.12
N LEU A 399 4.04 -16.49 31.78
CA LEU A 399 3.05 -15.83 30.95
C LEU A 399 2.99 -16.40 29.52
N ILE A 400 4.16 -16.71 28.93
CA ILE A 400 4.23 -17.36 27.61
C ILE A 400 3.75 -18.81 27.70
N LEU A 401 4.13 -19.56 28.75
CA LEU A 401 3.67 -20.94 28.96
C LEU A 401 2.15 -21.03 29.15
N ASP A 402 1.53 -20.06 29.81
CA ASP A 402 0.08 -19.92 29.93
C ASP A 402 -0.63 -19.75 28.56
N SER A 403 0.11 -19.43 27.50
CA SER A 403 -0.42 -19.32 26.14
C SER A 403 -0.41 -20.63 25.36
N CYS A 404 0.02 -21.75 25.96
CA CYS A 404 0.03 -23.07 25.32
C CYS A 404 -1.34 -23.79 25.37
N SER A 405 -2.42 -23.11 25.76
CA SER A 405 -3.78 -23.67 25.67
C SER A 405 -4.27 -23.68 24.22
N LEU A 406 -5.10 -24.68 23.88
CA LEU A 406 -5.76 -24.73 22.57
C LEU A 406 -6.67 -23.50 22.40
N ASP A 407 -6.46 -22.77 21.32
CA ASP A 407 -7.24 -21.60 20.95
C ASP A 407 -7.61 -21.69 19.47
N ASP A 408 -8.89 -21.95 19.18
CA ASP A 408 -9.38 -22.14 17.81
C ASP A 408 -9.22 -20.84 16.97
N GLY A 409 -9.22 -19.68 17.62
CA GLY A 409 -8.97 -18.38 16.99
C GLY A 409 -7.49 -18.04 16.80
N ASN A 410 -6.57 -18.94 17.21
CA ASN A 410 -5.14 -18.74 17.00
C ASN A 410 -4.41 -20.09 16.84
N PRO A 411 -4.55 -20.74 15.67
CA PRO A 411 -4.06 -22.10 15.44
C PRO A 411 -2.54 -22.24 15.60
N PHE A 412 -1.77 -21.14 15.53
CA PHE A 412 -0.32 -21.14 15.68
C PHE A 412 0.19 -20.67 17.05
N LEU A 413 -0.71 -20.35 18.00
CA LEU A 413 -0.32 -19.78 19.30
C LEU A 413 0.66 -20.67 20.06
N THR A 414 0.39 -21.97 20.10
CA THR A 414 1.25 -22.95 20.78
C THR A 414 2.63 -23.03 20.12
N GLN A 415 2.71 -22.99 18.79
CA GLN A 415 3.96 -23.04 18.04
C GLN A 415 4.82 -21.81 18.33
N TRP A 416 4.22 -20.62 18.37
CA TRP A 416 4.92 -19.40 18.74
C TRP A 416 5.36 -19.39 20.20
N ALA A 417 4.55 -19.92 21.12
CA ALA A 417 4.94 -20.08 22.52
C ALA A 417 6.13 -21.04 22.68
N VAL A 418 6.09 -22.21 22.05
CA VAL A 418 7.21 -23.17 22.04
C VAL A 418 8.47 -22.55 21.44
N TYR A 419 8.34 -21.83 20.32
CA TYR A 419 9.45 -21.11 19.70
C TYR A 419 10.06 -20.05 20.64
N ALA A 420 9.23 -19.25 21.30
CA ALA A 420 9.69 -18.25 22.25
C ALA A 420 10.40 -18.88 23.45
N ILE A 421 9.86 -19.97 24.02
CA ILE A 421 10.48 -20.71 25.12
C ILE A 421 11.82 -21.33 24.70
N ARG A 422 11.92 -21.87 23.48
CA ARG A 422 13.19 -22.35 22.92
C ARG A 422 14.23 -21.23 22.88
N ASN A 423 13.87 -20.05 22.36
CA ASN A 423 14.80 -18.90 22.32
C ASN A 423 15.15 -18.36 23.71
N LEU A 424 14.24 -18.42 24.67
CA LEU A 424 14.45 -17.99 26.06
C LEU A 424 15.39 -18.91 26.85
N THR A 425 15.45 -20.19 26.47
CA THR A 425 16.22 -21.23 27.16
C THR A 425 17.50 -21.60 26.43
N GLU A 426 17.68 -21.20 25.17
CA GLU A 426 18.91 -21.40 24.38
C GLU A 426 20.10 -20.74 25.11
N ASP A 427 21.04 -21.59 25.56
CA ASP A 427 22.23 -21.22 26.32
C ASP A 427 21.96 -20.40 27.61
N ASN A 428 20.77 -20.54 28.21
CA ASN A 428 20.37 -19.84 29.43
C ASN A 428 19.94 -20.80 30.55
N SER A 429 20.90 -21.21 31.39
CA SER A 429 20.65 -22.13 32.51
C SER A 429 19.70 -21.57 33.56
N GLN A 430 19.69 -20.26 33.78
CA GLN A 430 18.81 -19.62 34.77
C GLN A 430 17.33 -19.77 34.36
N ASN A 431 17.03 -19.53 33.09
CA ASN A 431 15.67 -19.70 32.56
C ASN A 431 15.28 -21.19 32.49
N GLN A 432 16.21 -22.08 32.16
CA GLN A 432 15.98 -23.54 32.22
C GLN A 432 15.66 -23.99 33.65
N ASP A 433 16.42 -23.53 34.64
CA ASP A 433 16.21 -23.85 36.06
C ASP A 433 14.88 -23.30 36.58
N LEU A 434 14.46 -22.11 36.11
CA LEU A 434 13.16 -21.52 36.45
C LEU A 434 12.03 -22.43 36.00
N ILE A 435 12.08 -22.92 34.76
CA ILE A 435 11.07 -23.86 34.22
C ILE A 435 11.16 -25.21 34.94
N ALA A 436 12.36 -25.72 35.21
CA ALA A 436 12.54 -27.00 35.89
C ALA A 436 12.00 -27.02 37.33
N LYS A 437 11.91 -25.86 37.97
CA LYS A 437 11.33 -25.68 39.32
C LYS A 437 9.80 -25.51 39.31
N MET A 438 9.16 -25.46 38.15
CA MET A 438 7.70 -25.36 38.07
C MET A 438 7.06 -26.68 38.52
N GLU A 439 6.14 -26.59 39.48
CA GLU A 439 5.44 -27.76 40.04
C GLU A 439 4.01 -27.86 39.51
N GLU A 440 3.50 -29.09 39.40
CA GLU A 440 2.13 -29.34 38.97
C GLU A 440 1.12 -28.87 40.02
N GLN A 441 0.30 -27.86 39.69
CA GLN A 441 -0.71 -27.28 40.59
C GLN A 441 -2.12 -27.90 40.45
N GLY A 442 -2.27 -28.98 39.68
CA GLY A 442 -3.55 -29.69 39.49
C GLY A 442 -4.05 -29.68 38.05
N LEU A 443 -5.33 -30.00 37.86
CA LEU A 443 -5.96 -30.01 36.54
C LEU A 443 -6.25 -28.58 36.06
N ALA A 444 -5.90 -28.28 34.81
CA ALA A 444 -6.37 -27.09 34.11
C ALA A 444 -7.90 -27.10 33.97
N ASP A 445 -8.51 -25.98 33.53
CA ASP A 445 -9.96 -25.90 33.37
C ASP A 445 -10.49 -27.03 32.47
N THR A 446 -11.32 -27.90 33.05
CA THR A 446 -11.94 -29.06 32.38
C THR A 446 -13.32 -28.74 31.83
N SER A 447 -13.76 -27.47 31.90
CA SER A 447 -15.10 -27.03 31.49
C SER A 447 -15.43 -27.37 30.04
N LEU A 448 -14.46 -27.29 29.13
CA LEU A 448 -14.62 -27.68 27.72
C LEU A 448 -14.85 -29.19 27.58
N LEU A 449 -14.00 -30.00 28.22
CA LEU A 449 -14.12 -31.46 28.20
C LEU A 449 -15.45 -31.91 28.79
N LYS A 450 -15.89 -31.29 29.90
CA LYS A 450 -17.20 -31.54 30.51
C LYS A 450 -18.35 -31.23 29.55
N LYS A 451 -18.27 -30.11 28.82
CA LYS A 451 -19.27 -29.77 27.77
C LYS A 451 -19.28 -30.76 26.61
N MET A 452 -18.15 -31.41 26.32
CA MET A 452 -18.04 -32.47 25.32
C MET A 452 -18.41 -33.86 25.85
N GLY A 453 -18.93 -33.95 27.08
CA GLY A 453 -19.33 -35.22 27.71
C GLY A 453 -18.15 -36.02 28.29
N PHE A 454 -17.06 -35.34 28.67
CA PHE A 454 -15.88 -35.98 29.24
C PHE A 454 -15.46 -35.36 30.59
N GLU A 455 -15.14 -36.20 31.55
CA GLU A 455 -14.48 -35.82 32.80
C GLU A 455 -13.02 -36.28 32.80
N VAL A 456 -12.15 -35.46 33.40
CA VAL A 456 -10.74 -35.80 33.56
C VAL A 456 -10.47 -36.20 35.01
N GLU A 457 -10.06 -37.44 35.21
CA GLU A 457 -9.58 -37.95 36.50
C GLU A 457 -8.06 -38.09 36.46
N LYS A 458 -7.37 -37.63 37.50
CA LYS A 458 -5.94 -37.92 37.69
C LYS A 458 -5.80 -39.24 38.46
N ARG A 459 -5.25 -40.28 37.82
CA ARG A 459 -4.96 -41.58 38.44
C ARG A 459 -3.48 -41.91 38.32
N GLY A 460 -2.77 -41.96 39.44
CA GLY A 460 -1.37 -42.41 39.50
C GLY A 460 -0.43 -41.63 38.57
N GLY A 461 -0.56 -40.30 38.53
CA GLY A 461 0.26 -39.44 37.66
C GLY A 461 -0.16 -39.42 36.18
N LYS A 462 -1.20 -40.17 35.79
CA LYS A 462 -1.79 -40.12 34.44
C LYS A 462 -3.14 -39.42 34.45
N LEU A 463 -3.41 -38.66 33.39
CA LEU A 463 -4.73 -38.08 33.12
C LEU A 463 -5.57 -39.13 32.38
N VAL A 464 -6.76 -39.44 32.91
CA VAL A 464 -7.72 -40.37 32.33
C VAL A 464 -8.98 -39.60 31.95
N LEU A 465 -9.34 -39.65 30.67
CA LEU A 465 -10.60 -39.13 30.14
C LEU A 465 -11.70 -40.17 30.32
N ARG A 466 -12.78 -39.81 31.00
CA ARG A 466 -13.96 -40.64 31.23
C ARG A 466 -15.16 -40.02 30.54
N ALA A 467 -15.84 -40.77 29.68
CA ALA A 467 -17.11 -40.32 29.11
C ALA A 467 -18.17 -40.24 30.24
N THR A 468 -18.81 -39.09 30.38
CA THR A 468 -20.01 -38.96 31.22
C THR A 468 -21.15 -39.66 30.49
N GLY A 469 -21.83 -40.58 31.14
CA GLY A 469 -22.83 -41.48 30.52
C GLY A 469 -24.07 -40.78 29.94
N ASP A 470 -24.17 -39.46 30.05
CA ASP A 470 -25.19 -38.66 29.38
C ASP A 470 -24.64 -38.22 28.01
N GLY A 471 -25.21 -38.79 26.94
CA GLY A 471 -24.92 -38.38 25.57
C GLY A 471 -25.22 -36.88 25.34
N PRO A 472 -24.74 -36.30 24.23
CA PRO A 472 -24.89 -34.87 23.98
C PRO A 472 -26.37 -34.46 24.03
N PRO A 473 -26.72 -33.33 24.68
CA PRO A 473 -28.08 -32.83 24.64
C PRO A 473 -28.46 -32.53 23.18
N SER A 474 -29.56 -33.14 22.74
CA SER A 474 -30.15 -33.02 21.40
C SER A 474 -30.54 -31.60 21.03
#